data_AF-A0A6J3JU60-F1
#
_entry.id   AF-A0A6J3JU60-F1
#
_cell.length_a   1.000
_cell.length_b   1.000
_cell.length_c   1.000
_cell.angle_alpha   90.00
_cell.angle_beta   90.00
_cell.angle_gamma   90.00
#
_symmetry.space_group_name_H-M   'P 1'
#
loop_
_entity.id
_entity.type
_entity.pdbx_description
1 polymer ?
#
loop_
_entity_poly.entity_id
_entity_poly.type
_entity_poly.pdbx_seq_one_letter_code
_entity_poly.pdbx_strand_id
1 'polypeptide(L)'
;MGQTVGRMPHSWIDLLEEKDRVLYWSGEVLSRVADNVNQEESFLIDYGNESIDKKVDSWMESNQARIDRIFSKHPDLPEAYKIKIANELEQITGELTMQMRNDYYHGYKDTVKFTKKVDLLGERQRRIHAKIQNLENTCHGSVKEFRRKFGPLRAKTFKNLRIGEKMIFQDKKLKSQFAKRVHDIDHKNVEECAKCIDKLIKIIEKAALTQQ
;
A
#
# COMPACT_ATOMS: atom_id res chain seq x y z
N MET A 1 -12.50 -7.00 23.84
CA MET A 1 -13.06 -8.04 24.74
C MET A 1 -12.84 -9.40 24.09
N GLY A 2 -12.09 -10.30 24.73
CA GLY A 2 -11.79 -11.62 24.14
C GLY A 2 -12.98 -12.57 24.27
N GLN A 3 -13.65 -12.89 23.16
CA GLN A 3 -14.68 -13.93 23.17
C GLN A 3 -14.07 -15.28 23.56
N THR A 4 -14.48 -15.79 24.72
CA THR A 4 -14.19 -17.15 25.19
C THR A 4 -15.12 -18.11 24.45
N VAL A 5 -14.55 -19.16 23.86
CA VAL A 5 -15.34 -20.19 23.17
C VAL A 5 -16.14 -20.95 24.24
N GLY A 6 -17.46 -20.76 24.27
CA GLY A 6 -18.34 -21.44 25.22
C GLY A 6 -18.35 -22.96 25.01
N ARG A 7 -18.88 -23.71 25.98
CA ARG A 7 -19.01 -25.18 25.89
C ARG A 7 -19.74 -25.58 24.60
N MET A 8 -19.28 -26.66 23.96
CA MET A 8 -19.93 -27.18 22.75
C MET A 8 -21.33 -27.69 23.08
N PRO A 9 -22.39 -27.27 22.35
CA PRO A 9 -23.74 -27.77 22.58
C PRO A 9 -23.85 -29.29 22.42
N HIS A 10 -24.92 -29.84 22.98
CA HIS A 10 -25.13 -31.29 23.09
C HIS A 10 -26.38 -31.78 22.34
N SER A 11 -27.35 -30.91 22.03
CA SER A 11 -28.51 -31.23 21.20
C SER A 11 -28.24 -30.92 19.72
N TRP A 12 -29.01 -31.51 18.82
CA TRP A 12 -28.90 -31.22 17.39
C TRP A 12 -29.29 -29.77 17.06
N ILE A 13 -30.40 -29.28 17.59
CA ILE A 13 -30.92 -27.93 17.34
C ILE A 13 -29.91 -26.87 17.79
N ASP A 14 -29.39 -26.97 19.02
CA ASP A 14 -28.41 -26.01 19.53
C ASP A 14 -27.09 -26.03 18.73
N LEU A 15 -26.73 -27.17 18.13
CA LEU A 15 -25.55 -27.28 17.26
C LEU A 15 -25.75 -26.55 15.94
N LEU A 16 -26.96 -26.55 15.38
CA LEU A 16 -27.28 -25.79 14.18
C LEU A 16 -27.26 -24.28 14.47
N GLU A 17 -27.83 -23.85 15.60
CA GLU A 17 -27.76 -22.45 16.01
C GLU A 17 -26.32 -21.97 16.22
N GLU A 18 -25.49 -22.77 16.90
CA GLU A 18 -24.06 -22.43 17.06
C GLU A 18 -23.32 -22.50 15.72
N LYS A 19 -23.68 -23.39 14.80
CA LYS A 19 -23.14 -23.43 13.43
C LYS A 19 -23.38 -22.10 12.72
N ASP A 20 -24.62 -21.61 12.73
CA ASP A 20 -24.99 -20.37 12.07
C ASP A 20 -24.31 -19.16 12.71
N ARG A 21 -24.20 -19.15 14.05
CA ARG A 21 -23.42 -18.14 14.77
C ARG A 21 -21.94 -18.15 14.35
N VAL A 22 -21.33 -19.33 14.21
CA VAL A 22 -19.93 -19.44 13.78
C VAL A 22 -19.78 -19.09 12.30
N LEU A 23 -20.79 -19.35 11.46
CA LEU A 23 -20.80 -18.90 10.07
C LEU A 23 -20.85 -17.37 9.96
N TYR A 24 -21.66 -16.71 10.78
CA TYR A 24 -21.67 -15.25 10.90
C TYR A 24 -20.26 -14.71 11.20
N TRP A 25 -19.61 -15.24 12.24
CA TRP A 25 -18.24 -14.86 12.60
C TRP A 25 -17.20 -15.19 11.55
N SER A 26 -17.41 -16.28 10.82
CA SER A 26 -16.58 -16.60 9.66
C SER A 26 -16.76 -15.58 8.54
N GLY A 27 -17.98 -15.09 8.32
CA GLY A 27 -18.28 -14.02 7.37
C GLY A 27 -17.60 -12.72 7.77
N GLU A 28 -17.64 -12.36 9.06
CA GLU A 28 -16.96 -11.18 9.60
C GLU A 28 -15.45 -11.17 9.30
N VAL A 29 -14.77 -12.31 9.46
CA VAL A 29 -13.35 -12.43 9.09
C VAL A 29 -13.13 -12.19 7.59
N LEU A 30 -14.01 -12.72 6.74
CA LEU A 30 -13.91 -12.55 5.29
C LEU A 30 -14.20 -11.10 4.86
N SER A 31 -15.17 -10.44 5.48
CA SER A 31 -15.46 -9.02 5.27
C SER A 31 -14.23 -8.17 5.57
N ARG A 32 -13.60 -8.38 6.72
CA ARG A 32 -12.40 -7.62 7.12
C ARG A 32 -11.22 -7.83 6.17
N VAL A 33 -11.08 -9.04 5.61
CA VAL A 33 -10.07 -9.31 4.57
C VAL A 33 -10.39 -8.52 3.31
N ALA A 34 -11.64 -8.52 2.85
CA ALA A 34 -12.05 -7.76 1.67
C ALA A 34 -11.88 -6.24 1.89
N ASP A 35 -12.25 -5.74 3.05
CA ASP A 35 -12.06 -4.34 3.42
C ASP A 35 -10.59 -3.94 3.40
N ASN A 36 -9.68 -4.81 3.85
CA ASN A 36 -8.25 -4.53 3.82
C ASN A 36 -7.72 -4.41 2.38
N VAL A 37 -8.15 -5.29 1.48
CA VAL A 37 -7.79 -5.22 0.04
C VAL A 37 -8.27 -3.90 -0.57
N ASN A 38 -9.53 -3.54 -0.36
CA ASN A 38 -10.09 -2.28 -0.89
C ASN A 38 -9.38 -1.04 -0.33
N GLN A 39 -9.05 -1.05 0.97
CA GLN A 39 -8.33 0.05 1.60
C GLN A 39 -6.88 0.15 1.14
N GLU A 40 -6.26 -0.95 0.75
CA GLU A 40 -4.92 -0.95 0.18
C GLU A 40 -4.91 -0.35 -1.22
N GLU A 41 -5.84 -0.76 -2.08
CA GLU A 41 -5.98 -0.18 -3.42
C GLU A 41 -6.20 1.33 -3.34
N SER A 42 -7.09 1.78 -2.44
CA SER A 42 -7.31 3.19 -2.18
C SER A 42 -6.04 3.91 -1.69
N PHE A 43 -5.26 3.26 -0.82
CA PHE A 43 -4.02 3.84 -0.30
C PHE A 43 -2.98 4.00 -1.40
N LEU A 44 -2.89 3.04 -2.32
CA LEU A 44 -1.94 3.08 -3.44
C LEU A 44 -2.27 4.14 -4.49
N ILE A 45 -3.51 4.63 -4.58
CA ILE A 45 -3.85 5.75 -5.47
C ILE A 45 -3.05 7.00 -5.09
N ASP A 46 -2.96 7.32 -3.80
CA ASP A 46 -2.27 8.53 -3.32
C ASP A 46 -0.75 8.46 -3.48
N TYR A 47 -0.19 7.25 -3.64
CA TYR A 47 1.25 7.00 -3.73
C TYR A 47 1.66 6.27 -5.02
N GLY A 48 0.76 6.21 -6.00
CA GLY A 48 0.99 5.56 -7.28
C GLY A 48 1.86 6.39 -8.21
N ASN A 49 2.18 5.82 -9.38
CA ASN A 49 3.02 6.47 -10.38
C ASN A 49 2.46 7.84 -10.79
N GLU A 50 1.15 7.98 -10.98
CA GLU A 50 0.53 9.27 -11.34
C GLU A 50 0.74 10.35 -10.26
N SER A 51 0.73 9.97 -8.99
CA SER A 51 0.98 10.90 -7.88
C SER A 51 2.45 11.32 -7.85
N ILE A 52 3.36 10.37 -8.09
CA ILE A 52 4.79 10.63 -8.19
C ILE A 52 5.09 11.57 -9.36
N ASP A 53 4.51 11.29 -10.53
CA ASP A 53 4.73 12.09 -11.75
C ASP A 53 4.27 13.54 -11.52
N LYS A 54 3.07 13.74 -10.96
CA LYS A 54 2.57 15.09 -10.60
C LYS A 54 3.48 15.83 -9.62
N LYS A 55 4.08 15.12 -8.65
CA LYS A 55 5.03 15.73 -7.70
C LYS A 55 6.29 16.18 -8.41
N VAL A 56 6.88 15.31 -9.22
CA VAL A 56 8.10 15.62 -9.98
C VAL A 56 7.84 16.79 -10.93
N ASP A 57 6.72 16.76 -11.67
CA ASP A 57 6.33 17.85 -12.57
C ASP A 57 6.25 19.18 -11.82
N SER A 58 5.60 19.21 -10.65
CA SER A 58 5.50 20.43 -9.82
C SER A 58 6.88 20.95 -9.36
N TRP A 59 7.80 20.06 -9.02
CA TRP A 59 9.17 20.43 -8.65
C TRP A 59 9.94 20.96 -9.88
N MET A 60 9.74 20.37 -11.04
CA MET A 60 10.37 20.79 -12.28
C MET A 60 9.84 22.13 -12.77
N GLU A 61 8.52 22.38 -12.72
CA GLU A 61 7.91 23.68 -13.02
C GLU A 61 8.49 24.79 -12.13
N SER A 62 8.64 24.52 -10.83
CA SER A 62 9.23 25.47 -9.88
C SER A 62 10.69 25.81 -10.23
N ASN A 63 11.44 24.83 -10.72
CA ASN A 63 12.84 25.01 -11.14
C ASN A 63 12.97 25.61 -12.54
N GLN A 64 12.06 25.32 -13.46
CA GLN A 64 12.00 25.91 -14.79
C GLN A 64 11.88 27.43 -14.69
N ALA A 65 11.00 27.92 -13.81
CA ALA A 65 10.88 29.36 -13.55
C ALA A 65 12.18 30.02 -13.05
N ARG A 66 13.06 29.27 -12.37
CA ARG A 66 14.38 29.76 -11.95
C ARG A 66 15.34 29.86 -13.15
N ILE A 67 15.31 28.86 -14.02
CA ILE A 67 16.15 28.79 -15.23
C ILE A 67 15.75 29.86 -16.24
N ASP A 68 14.45 30.06 -16.47
CA ASP A 68 13.93 31.07 -17.39
C ASP A 68 14.36 32.49 -16.98
N ARG A 69 14.45 32.76 -15.68
CA ARG A 69 14.97 34.03 -15.15
C ARG A 69 16.46 34.21 -15.46
N ILE A 70 17.25 33.14 -15.48
CA ILE A 70 18.68 33.20 -15.84
C ILE A 70 18.82 33.44 -17.34
N PHE A 71 18.09 32.71 -18.18
CA PHE A 71 18.11 32.96 -19.62
C PHE A 71 17.66 34.38 -19.99
N SER A 72 16.66 34.91 -19.28
CA SER A 72 16.21 36.29 -19.49
C SER A 72 17.29 37.34 -19.17
N LYS A 73 18.25 37.02 -18.28
CA LYS A 73 19.41 37.89 -17.98
C LYS A 73 20.54 37.78 -19.01
N HIS A 74 20.53 36.72 -19.82
CA HIS A 74 21.57 36.41 -20.78
C HIS A 74 20.95 36.13 -22.17
N PRO A 75 20.31 37.14 -22.80
CA PRO A 75 19.58 36.96 -24.06
C PRO A 75 20.47 36.54 -25.23
N ASP A 76 21.77 36.84 -25.15
CA ASP A 76 22.76 36.59 -26.21
C ASP A 76 23.18 35.11 -26.30
N LEU A 77 22.75 34.26 -25.35
CA LEU A 77 23.03 32.83 -25.38
C LEU A 77 22.38 32.19 -26.63
N PRO A 78 23.14 31.40 -27.42
CA PRO A 78 22.63 30.76 -28.63
C PRO A 78 21.41 29.87 -28.35
N GLU A 79 20.46 29.85 -29.28
CA GLU A 79 19.25 29.03 -29.14
C GLU A 79 19.58 27.52 -29.03
N ALA A 80 20.61 27.06 -29.74
CA ALA A 80 21.11 25.69 -29.61
C ALA A 80 21.57 25.34 -28.19
N TYR A 81 22.05 26.33 -27.42
CA TYR A 81 22.42 26.13 -26.02
C TYR A 81 21.19 25.99 -25.12
N LYS A 82 20.14 26.80 -25.34
CA LYS A 82 18.87 26.66 -24.63
C LYS A 82 18.22 25.30 -24.86
N ILE A 83 18.22 24.82 -26.11
CA ILE A 83 17.74 23.48 -26.47
C ILE A 83 18.54 22.40 -25.73
N LYS A 84 19.87 22.53 -25.66
CA LYS A 84 20.71 21.58 -24.91
C LYS A 84 20.33 21.53 -23.43
N ILE A 85 20.14 22.68 -22.80
CA ILE A 85 19.73 22.75 -21.39
C ILE A 85 18.34 22.15 -21.18
N ALA A 86 17.39 22.38 -22.11
CA ALA A 86 16.07 21.77 -22.06
C ALA A 86 16.15 20.24 -22.09
N ASN A 87 17.00 19.67 -22.95
CA ASN A 87 17.23 18.22 -23.00
C ASN A 87 17.88 17.69 -21.71
N GLU A 88 18.83 18.43 -21.11
CA GLU A 88 19.43 18.07 -19.82
C GLU A 88 18.40 18.10 -18.68
N LEU A 89 17.46 19.03 -18.71
CA LEU A 89 16.35 19.08 -17.74
C LEU A 89 15.41 17.89 -17.90
N GLU A 90 15.07 17.50 -19.13
CA GLU A 90 14.25 16.31 -19.39
C GLU A 90 14.91 15.04 -18.87
N GLN A 91 16.23 14.91 -19.03
CA GLN A 91 16.99 13.80 -18.46
C GLN A 91 16.93 13.77 -16.93
N ILE A 92 17.14 14.92 -16.27
CA ILE A 92 17.03 15.04 -14.81
C ILE A 92 15.63 14.65 -14.33
N THR A 93 14.58 15.11 -15.01
CA THR A 93 13.19 14.74 -14.71
C THR A 93 13.00 13.23 -14.80
N GLY A 94 13.48 12.59 -15.87
CA GLY A 94 13.38 11.14 -16.04
C GLY A 94 14.10 10.34 -14.96
N GLU A 95 15.34 10.74 -14.63
CA GLU A 95 16.13 10.12 -13.57
C GLU A 95 15.46 10.26 -12.20
N LEU A 96 14.98 11.46 -11.86
CA LEU A 96 14.30 11.75 -10.61
C LEU A 96 13.01 10.94 -10.47
N THR A 97 12.20 10.87 -11.53
CA THR A 97 10.97 10.06 -11.55
C THR A 97 11.28 8.58 -11.33
N MET A 98 12.30 8.03 -12.00
CA MET A 98 12.71 6.64 -11.80
C MET A 98 13.21 6.38 -10.38
N GLN A 99 14.00 7.30 -9.82
CA GLN A 99 14.49 7.22 -8.45
C GLN A 99 13.34 7.25 -7.43
N MET A 100 12.41 8.20 -7.55
CA MET A 100 11.24 8.30 -6.67
C MET A 100 10.38 7.03 -6.70
N ARG A 101 10.10 6.50 -7.91
CA ARG A 101 9.34 5.26 -8.06
C ARG A 101 10.02 4.09 -7.35
N ASN A 102 11.34 3.97 -7.47
CA ASN A 102 12.09 2.92 -6.79
C ASN A 102 12.09 3.09 -5.26
N ASP A 103 12.28 4.32 -4.78
CA ASP A 103 12.25 4.63 -3.35
C ASP A 103 10.88 4.34 -2.73
N TYR A 104 9.79 4.72 -3.40
CA TYR A 104 8.42 4.45 -2.98
C TYR A 104 8.14 2.95 -2.96
N TYR A 105 8.54 2.23 -4.01
CA TYR A 105 8.41 0.77 -4.08
C TYR A 105 9.10 0.09 -2.90
N HIS A 106 10.31 0.52 -2.55
CA HIS A 106 11.03 0.01 -1.39
C HIS A 106 10.37 0.40 -0.06
N GLY A 107 9.86 1.62 0.05
CA GLY A 107 9.10 2.07 1.21
C GLY A 107 7.85 1.21 1.46
N TYR A 108 7.17 0.80 0.38
CA TYR A 108 5.90 0.07 0.42
C TYR A 108 6.04 -1.45 0.64
N LYS A 109 7.26 -1.99 0.53
CA LYS A 109 7.54 -3.43 0.58
C LYS A 109 6.99 -4.15 1.83
N ASP A 110 6.98 -3.47 2.97
CA ASP A 110 6.44 -4.03 4.21
C ASP A 110 4.92 -4.17 4.18
N THR A 111 4.22 -3.20 3.58
CA THR A 111 2.77 -3.23 3.35
C THR A 111 2.41 -4.37 2.40
N VAL A 112 3.09 -4.52 1.26
CA VAL A 112 2.87 -5.65 0.33
C VAL A 112 3.00 -7.00 1.03
N LYS A 113 4.04 -7.16 1.86
CA LYS A 113 4.24 -8.41 2.62
C LYS A 113 3.12 -8.65 3.63
N PHE A 114 2.57 -7.58 4.20
CA PHE A 114 1.48 -7.65 5.13
C PHE A 114 0.17 -8.05 4.44
N THR A 115 -0.16 -7.45 3.30
CA THR A 115 -1.30 -7.83 2.45
C THR A 115 -1.32 -9.30 2.13
N LYS A 116 -0.18 -9.87 1.70
CA LYS A 116 -0.09 -11.31 1.44
C LYS A 116 -0.46 -12.17 2.65
N LYS A 117 -0.19 -11.70 3.87
CA LYS A 117 -0.61 -12.41 5.10
C LYS A 117 -2.12 -12.31 5.32
N VAL A 118 -2.72 -11.17 4.97
CA VAL A 118 -4.17 -10.96 5.02
C VAL A 118 -4.87 -11.84 3.99
N ASP A 119 -4.35 -11.94 2.77
CA ASP A 119 -4.85 -12.85 1.73
C ASP A 119 -4.83 -14.31 2.18
N LEU A 120 -3.71 -14.75 2.76
CA LEU A 120 -3.58 -16.10 3.30
C LEU A 120 -4.56 -16.37 4.45
N LEU A 121 -4.89 -15.36 5.27
CA LEU A 121 -5.94 -15.47 6.27
C LEU A 121 -7.31 -15.67 5.59
N GLY A 122 -7.60 -14.87 4.57
CA GLY A 122 -8.82 -14.97 3.77
C GLY A 122 -8.99 -16.33 3.13
N GLU A 123 -7.95 -16.83 2.47
CA GLU A 123 -7.96 -18.15 1.83
C GLU A 123 -8.25 -19.27 2.84
N ARG A 124 -7.55 -19.25 3.99
CA ARG A 124 -7.79 -20.22 5.06
C ARG A 124 -9.22 -20.12 5.59
N GLN A 125 -9.73 -18.89 5.76
CA GLN A 125 -11.09 -18.69 6.26
C GLN A 125 -12.14 -19.14 5.25
N ARG A 126 -11.98 -18.89 3.95
CA ARG A 126 -12.89 -19.38 2.91
C ARG A 126 -13.03 -20.90 2.96
N ARG A 127 -11.91 -21.61 3.10
CA ARG A 127 -11.90 -23.09 3.26
C ARG A 127 -12.62 -23.54 4.53
N ILE A 128 -12.46 -22.82 5.65
CA ILE A 128 -13.17 -23.13 6.91
C ILE A 128 -14.67 -22.86 6.74
N HIS A 129 -15.05 -21.71 6.18
CA HIS A 129 -16.43 -21.30 5.94
C HIS A 129 -17.18 -22.36 5.13
N ALA A 130 -16.64 -22.76 3.98
CA ALA A 130 -17.23 -23.78 3.11
C ALA A 130 -17.36 -25.13 3.82
N LYS A 131 -16.37 -25.51 4.65
CA LYS A 131 -16.45 -26.74 5.44
C LYS A 131 -17.59 -26.68 6.47
N ILE A 132 -17.78 -25.54 7.13
CA ILE A 132 -18.87 -25.36 8.11
C ILE A 132 -20.23 -25.41 7.43
N GLN A 133 -20.40 -24.76 6.26
CA GLN A 133 -21.64 -24.81 5.49
C GLN A 133 -22.03 -26.25 5.13
N ASN A 134 -21.06 -27.08 4.76
CA ASN A 134 -21.28 -28.47 4.36
C ASN A 134 -21.39 -29.49 5.53
N LEU A 135 -21.33 -29.06 6.79
CA LEU A 135 -21.34 -29.99 7.93
C LEU A 135 -22.64 -30.76 8.07
N GLU A 136 -23.80 -30.13 7.84
CA GLU A 136 -25.10 -30.78 7.96
C GLU A 136 -25.22 -31.93 6.94
N ASN A 137 -24.93 -31.63 5.68
CA ASN A 137 -24.96 -32.59 4.58
C ASN A 137 -24.02 -33.79 4.81
N THR A 138 -22.88 -33.57 5.47
CA THR A 138 -21.85 -34.60 5.68
C THR A 138 -21.95 -35.37 7.01
N CYS A 139 -22.86 -34.99 7.89
CA CYS A 139 -23.06 -35.63 9.20
C CYS A 139 -24.43 -36.30 9.33
N HIS A 140 -25.36 -36.10 8.38
CA HIS A 140 -26.66 -36.77 8.30
C HIS A 140 -27.42 -36.82 9.65
N GLY A 141 -27.44 -35.73 10.43
CA GLY A 141 -28.11 -35.67 11.73
C GLY A 141 -27.34 -36.26 12.92
N SER A 142 -26.14 -36.80 12.72
CA SER A 142 -25.33 -37.37 13.80
C SER A 142 -24.68 -36.30 14.68
N VAL A 143 -25.25 -36.10 15.88
CA VAL A 143 -24.74 -35.18 16.91
C VAL A 143 -23.26 -35.44 17.22
N LYS A 144 -22.88 -36.72 17.39
CA LYS A 144 -21.50 -37.10 17.74
C LYS A 144 -20.51 -36.72 16.64
N GLU A 145 -20.85 -37.01 15.39
CA GLU A 145 -19.99 -36.69 14.26
C GLU A 145 -19.92 -35.20 13.97
N PHE A 146 -21.05 -34.51 14.06
CA PHE A 146 -21.12 -33.07 13.88
C PHE A 146 -20.22 -32.36 14.89
N ARG A 147 -20.33 -32.67 16.18
CA ARG A 147 -19.47 -32.08 17.23
C ARG A 147 -17.98 -32.33 16.96
N ARG A 148 -17.63 -33.54 16.54
CA ARG A 148 -16.25 -33.93 16.23
C ARG A 148 -15.66 -33.11 15.07
N LYS A 149 -16.42 -32.89 14.00
CA LYS A 149 -15.96 -32.12 12.83
C LYS A 149 -16.07 -30.61 13.05
N PHE A 150 -17.13 -30.15 13.70
CA PHE A 150 -17.44 -28.74 13.93
C PHE A 150 -16.51 -28.08 14.96
N GLY A 151 -16.20 -28.76 16.07
CA GLY A 151 -15.37 -28.19 17.14
C GLY A 151 -14.04 -27.59 16.68
N PRO A 152 -13.23 -28.32 15.89
CA PRO A 152 -11.99 -27.78 15.33
C PRO A 152 -12.22 -26.59 14.39
N LEU A 153 -13.29 -26.60 13.59
CA LEU A 153 -13.60 -25.51 12.66
C LEU A 153 -14.01 -24.24 13.43
N ARG A 154 -14.88 -24.39 14.43
CA ARG A 154 -15.27 -23.34 15.37
C ARG A 154 -14.08 -22.68 16.04
N ALA A 155 -13.18 -23.49 16.62
CA ALA A 155 -11.97 -22.97 17.27
C ALA A 155 -11.06 -22.21 16.30
N LYS A 156 -10.93 -22.70 15.05
CA LYS A 156 -10.14 -22.01 14.00
C LYS A 156 -10.78 -20.69 13.58
N THR A 157 -12.10 -20.61 13.43
CA THR A 157 -12.80 -19.35 13.12
C THR A 157 -12.55 -18.30 14.20
N PHE A 158 -12.70 -18.65 15.48
CA PHE A 158 -12.42 -17.71 16.58
C PHE A 158 -10.94 -17.30 16.66
N LYS A 159 -10.02 -18.22 16.38
CA LYS A 159 -8.60 -17.89 16.26
C LYS A 159 -8.36 -16.88 15.14
N ASN A 160 -8.97 -17.09 13.97
CA ASN A 160 -8.84 -16.21 12.81
C ASN A 160 -9.47 -14.83 13.05
N LEU A 161 -10.59 -14.75 13.77
CA LEU A 161 -11.17 -13.48 14.25
C LEU A 161 -10.14 -12.66 15.03
N ARG A 162 -9.52 -13.27 16.05
CA ARG A 162 -8.49 -12.60 16.87
C ARG A 162 -7.26 -12.19 16.05
N ILE A 163 -6.88 -12.98 15.06
CA ILE A 163 -5.79 -12.63 14.13
C ILE A 163 -6.20 -11.42 13.29
N GLY A 164 -7.40 -11.43 12.71
CA GLY A 164 -7.95 -10.31 11.93
C GLY A 164 -8.01 -9.01 12.72
N GLU A 165 -8.44 -9.05 13.98
CA GLU A 165 -8.43 -7.86 14.86
C GLU A 165 -7.02 -7.28 15.02
N LYS A 166 -6.02 -8.14 15.27
CA LYS A 166 -4.62 -7.69 15.39
C LYS A 166 -4.07 -7.14 14.08
N MET A 167 -4.48 -7.73 12.96
CA MET A 167 -4.08 -7.28 11.63
C MET A 167 -4.55 -5.86 11.35
N ILE A 168 -5.76 -5.45 11.78
CA ILE A 168 -6.24 -4.06 11.61
C ILE A 168 -5.28 -3.04 12.25
N PHE A 169 -4.80 -3.32 13.46
CA PHE A 169 -3.85 -2.41 14.13
C PHE A 169 -2.47 -2.41 13.46
N GLN A 170 -2.02 -3.57 12.98
CA GLN A 170 -0.76 -3.68 12.25
C GLN A 170 -0.82 -2.93 10.91
N ASP A 171 -1.91 -3.05 10.18
CA ASP A 171 -2.16 -2.34 8.92
C ASP A 171 -2.07 -0.82 9.12
N LYS A 172 -2.82 -0.28 10.08
CA LYS A 172 -2.78 1.16 10.43
C LYS A 172 -1.37 1.63 10.78
N LYS A 173 -0.63 0.82 11.56
CA LYS A 173 0.76 1.15 11.93
C LYS A 173 1.68 1.16 10.72
N LEU A 174 1.58 0.18 9.82
CA LEU A 174 2.39 0.09 8.61
C LEU A 174 2.11 1.26 7.66
N LYS A 175 0.83 1.59 7.43
CA LYS A 175 0.44 2.74 6.61
C LYS A 175 0.96 4.06 7.17
N SER A 176 0.87 4.26 8.49
CA SER A 176 1.45 5.45 9.15
C SER A 176 2.96 5.51 9.04
N GLN A 177 3.66 4.37 9.18
CA GLN A 177 5.11 4.30 8.99
C GLN A 177 5.51 4.58 7.55
N PHE A 178 4.75 4.07 6.58
CA PHE A 178 4.98 4.35 5.17
C PHE A 178 4.80 5.84 4.87
N ALA A 179 3.73 6.48 5.33
CA ALA A 179 3.50 7.91 5.12
C ALA A 179 4.67 8.77 5.64
N LYS A 180 5.25 8.40 6.80
CA LYS A 180 6.46 9.07 7.32
C LYS A 180 7.68 8.85 6.43
N ARG A 181 7.91 7.60 5.98
CA ARG A 181 9.02 7.31 5.05
C ARG A 181 8.87 8.06 3.74
N VAL A 182 7.66 8.16 3.19
CA VAL A 182 7.38 8.93 1.97
C VAL A 182 7.75 10.39 2.15
N HIS A 183 7.40 11.00 3.28
CA HIS A 183 7.81 12.36 3.58
C HIS A 183 9.34 12.52 3.56
N ASP A 184 10.08 11.60 4.17
CA ASP A 184 11.55 11.63 4.18
C ASP A 184 12.14 11.41 2.77
N ILE A 185 11.55 10.51 1.98
CA ILE A 185 11.92 10.25 0.58
C ILE A 185 11.69 11.51 -0.26
N ASP A 186 10.53 12.15 -0.13
CA ASP A 186 10.19 13.36 -0.87
C ASP A 186 11.17 14.49 -0.55
N HIS A 187 11.48 14.68 0.74
CA HIS A 187 12.42 15.71 1.16
C HIS A 187 13.84 15.48 0.61
N LYS A 188 14.31 14.22 0.65
CA LYS A 188 15.60 13.87 0.09
C LYS A 188 15.66 14.10 -1.43
N ASN A 189 14.64 13.63 -2.16
CA ASN A 189 14.60 13.73 -3.62
C ASN A 189 14.46 15.18 -4.10
N VAL A 190 13.67 16.02 -3.42
CA VAL A 190 13.56 17.45 -3.79
C VAL A 190 14.87 18.20 -3.53
N GLU A 191 15.60 17.88 -2.46
CA GLU A 191 16.93 18.45 -2.21
C GLU A 191 17.96 18.03 -3.27
N GLU A 192 17.95 16.76 -3.68
CA GLU A 192 18.82 16.24 -4.74
C GLU A 192 18.49 16.92 -6.08
N CYS A 193 17.21 17.05 -6.42
CA CYS A 193 16.74 17.81 -7.57
C CYS A 193 17.26 19.25 -7.55
N ALA A 194 17.06 19.97 -6.44
CA ALA A 194 17.53 21.35 -6.30
C ALA A 194 19.05 21.47 -6.51
N LYS A 195 19.85 20.53 -5.99
CA LYS A 195 21.30 20.49 -6.20
C LYS A 195 21.68 20.27 -7.66
N CYS A 196 20.95 19.43 -8.40
CA CYS A 196 21.18 19.23 -9.83
C CYS A 196 20.85 20.50 -10.64
N ILE A 197 19.73 21.15 -10.32
CA ILE A 197 19.33 22.41 -10.96
C ILE A 197 20.33 23.54 -10.64
N ASP A 198 20.80 23.66 -9.40
CA ASP A 198 21.79 24.67 -9.03
C ASP A 198 23.12 24.49 -9.79
N LYS A 199 23.50 23.23 -10.07
CA LYS A 199 24.67 22.95 -10.92
C LYS A 199 24.43 23.39 -12.36
N LEU A 200 23.24 23.11 -12.92
CA LEU A 200 22.87 23.58 -14.26
C LEU A 200 22.89 25.11 -14.36
N ILE A 201 22.29 25.80 -13.40
CA ILE A 201 22.29 27.28 -13.36
C ILE A 201 23.73 27.82 -13.36
N LYS A 202 24.63 27.26 -12.55
CA LYS A 202 26.04 27.67 -12.53
C LYS A 202 26.76 27.41 -13.85
N ILE A 203 26.39 26.36 -14.59
CA ILE A 203 26.95 26.07 -15.91
C ILE A 203 26.48 27.12 -16.92
N ILE A 204 25.19 27.50 -16.88
CA ILE A 204 24.61 28.54 -17.73
C ILE A 204 25.29 29.89 -17.46
N GLU A 205 25.42 30.29 -16.19
CA GLU A 205 26.06 31.54 -15.80
C GLU A 205 27.53 31.61 -16.25
N LYS A 206 28.28 30.52 -16.12
CA LYS A 206 29.67 30.44 -16.61
C LYS A 206 29.74 30.57 -18.14
N ALA A 207 28.86 29.89 -18.86
CA ALA A 207 28.83 29.96 -20.32
C ALA A 207 28.55 31.40 -20.81
N ALA A 208 27.64 32.11 -20.14
CA ALA A 208 27.32 33.50 -20.45
C ALA A 208 28.53 34.44 -20.26
N LEU A 209 29.37 34.21 -19.23
CA LEU A 209 30.59 34.99 -18.99
C LEU A 209 31.70 34.73 -20.02
N THR A 210 31.67 33.60 -20.73
CA THR A 210 32.72 33.22 -21.70
C THR A 210 32.41 33.73 -23.12
N GLN A 211 31.21 34.27 -23.34
CA GLN A 211 30.77 34.86 -24.61
C GLN A 211 30.88 36.41 -24.64
N GLN A 212 31.25 37.03 -23.51
CA GLN A 212 31.65 38.44 -23.41
C GLN A 212 33.14 38.60 -23.70
#